data_AF-A0A7S0MQI1-F1
#
_entry.id   AF-A0A7S0MQI1-F1
#
_cell.length_a   1.000
_cell.length_b   1.000
_cell.length_c   1.000
_cell.angle_alpha   90.00
_cell.angle_beta   90.00
_cell.angle_gamma   90.00
#
_symmetry.space_group_name_H-M   'P 1'
#
loop_
_entity.id
_entity.type
_entity.pdbx_description
1 polymer ?
#
loop_
_entity_poly.entity_id
_entity_poly.type
_entity_poly.pdbx_seq_one_letter_code
_entity_poly.pdbx_strand_id
1 'polypeptide(L)'
;MDGQTMVEIEQAVLCIYNQALDRNTRQNANLYLDQVKQADHSWRFVCQLFINTPHDEVKFWCLQVLLEVVKHRYAQLSPDDTVQFREFLVTWLVEHNPACPRPAVPFVLNKMAQLYAIVVGNEYPEPWDGAITVLLASLHRGPALVDTFLRILDALDDEVISLEFHRTTESGAVSMRVKDGLRAQCLPAVVDAWAAILNGYSGPEGRLAKACLSTMARYIPWIDIALVLKESFVVGLYGFLQRADLAEEAAVCLAEMATKRMDARPKVGLLSGLVNAELLSANVRMREEQGPAGALVKLAELVTAICRELLACTEKL
;
A
#
# COMPACT_ATOMS: atom_id res chain seq x y z
N MET A 1 34.63 -0.46 1.98
CA MET A 1 34.46 -1.93 1.94
C MET A 1 34.51 -2.34 0.48
N ASP A 2 35.43 -3.25 0.16
CA ASP A 2 35.78 -3.61 -1.22
C ASP A 2 34.76 -4.60 -1.83
N GLY A 3 34.74 -4.73 -3.15
CA GLY A 3 33.80 -5.61 -3.86
C GLY A 3 33.90 -7.08 -3.45
N GLN A 4 35.02 -7.50 -2.87
CA GLN A 4 35.21 -8.85 -2.34
C GLN A 4 34.32 -9.13 -1.11
N THR A 5 34.09 -8.13 -0.26
CA THR A 5 33.20 -8.28 0.91
C THR A 5 31.73 -8.39 0.51
N MET A 6 31.31 -7.80 -0.62
CA MET A 6 29.95 -7.99 -1.17
C MET A 6 29.69 -9.43 -1.56
N VAL A 7 30.65 -10.05 -2.25
CA VAL A 7 30.53 -11.45 -2.69
C VAL A 7 30.47 -12.40 -1.50
N GLU A 8 31.26 -12.16 -0.45
CA GLU A 8 31.25 -12.98 0.77
C GLU A 8 29.91 -12.92 1.50
N ILE A 9 29.31 -11.73 1.61
CA ILE A 9 27.99 -11.54 2.25
C ILE A 9 26.89 -12.17 1.41
N GLU A 10 26.93 -11.99 0.09
CA GLU A 10 25.99 -12.61 -0.83
C GLU A 10 26.01 -14.15 -0.69
N GLN A 11 27.20 -14.75 -0.68
CA GLN A 11 27.37 -16.18 -0.45
C GLN A 11 26.85 -16.62 0.93
N ALA A 12 27.14 -15.86 1.99
CA ALA A 12 26.66 -16.17 3.33
C ALA A 12 25.12 -16.14 3.40
N VAL A 13 24.47 -15.19 2.73
CA VAL A 13 23.00 -15.15 2.64
C VAL A 13 22.47 -16.38 1.91
N LEU A 14 23.02 -16.71 0.73
CA LEU A 14 22.61 -17.88 -0.04
C LEU A 14 22.79 -19.19 0.74
N CYS A 15 23.83 -19.29 1.57
CA CYS A 15 24.05 -20.43 2.46
C CYS A 15 22.91 -20.61 3.46
N ILE A 16 22.37 -19.52 4.05
CA ILE A 16 21.28 -19.60 5.04
C ILE A 16 19.99 -20.14 4.43
N TYR A 17 19.70 -19.75 3.18
CA TYR A 17 18.49 -20.19 2.47
C TYR A 17 18.63 -21.57 1.83
N ASN A 18 19.85 -22.11 1.71
CA ASN A 18 20.08 -23.45 1.17
C ASN A 18 19.81 -24.54 2.22
N GLN A 19 18.63 -25.16 2.14
CA GLN A 19 18.22 -26.22 3.06
C GLN A 19 19.03 -27.53 2.94
N ALA A 20 19.78 -27.72 1.85
CA ALA A 20 20.63 -28.90 1.67
C ALA A 20 21.94 -28.83 2.47
N LEU A 21 22.32 -27.65 2.97
CA LEU A 21 23.53 -27.47 3.76
C LEU A 21 23.34 -27.90 5.22
N ASP A 22 24.44 -28.38 5.81
CA ASP A 22 24.46 -28.77 7.21
C ASP A 22 24.13 -27.59 8.14
N ARG A 23 23.63 -27.93 9.33
CA ARG A 23 23.16 -26.93 10.30
C ARG A 23 24.30 -26.04 10.81
N ASN A 24 25.53 -26.54 10.89
CA ASN A 24 26.66 -25.78 11.43
C ASN A 24 27.11 -24.70 10.44
N THR A 25 27.19 -25.03 9.14
CA THR A 25 27.49 -24.07 8.08
C THR A 25 26.47 -22.92 8.05
N ARG A 26 25.18 -23.25 8.17
CA ARG A 26 24.11 -22.22 8.25
C ARG A 26 24.20 -21.38 9.52
N GLN A 27 24.55 -21.97 10.66
CA GLN A 27 24.73 -21.23 11.91
C GLN A 27 25.92 -20.26 11.82
N ASN A 28 27.03 -20.70 11.25
CA ASN A 28 28.21 -19.86 11.06
C ASN A 28 27.93 -18.68 10.12
N ALA A 29 27.20 -18.92 9.02
CA ALA A 29 26.77 -17.86 8.11
C ALA A 29 25.85 -16.83 8.83
N ASN A 30 24.91 -17.28 9.66
CA ASN A 30 24.07 -16.36 10.45
C ASN A 30 24.90 -15.49 11.40
N LEU A 31 25.86 -16.07 12.12
CA LEU A 31 26.73 -15.32 13.04
C LEU A 31 27.54 -14.25 12.30
N TYR A 32 28.06 -14.57 11.11
CA TYR A 32 28.76 -13.61 10.27
C TYR A 32 27.83 -12.47 9.82
N LEU A 33 26.63 -12.79 9.35
CA LEU A 33 25.67 -11.77 8.92
C LEU A 33 25.18 -10.87 10.07
N ASP A 34 25.06 -11.41 11.29
CA ASP A 34 24.70 -10.59 12.45
C ASP A 34 25.81 -9.59 12.82
N GLN A 35 27.09 -9.96 12.63
CA GLN A 35 28.19 -9.00 12.78
C GLN A 35 28.12 -7.89 11.72
N VAL A 36 27.76 -8.24 10.47
CA VAL A 36 27.58 -7.27 9.39
C VAL A 36 26.45 -6.28 9.70
N LYS A 37 25.33 -6.74 10.28
CA LYS A 37 24.21 -5.86 10.68
C LYS A 37 24.59 -4.87 11.78
N GLN A 38 25.52 -5.25 12.65
CA GLN A 38 25.99 -4.44 13.77
C GLN A 38 27.05 -3.41 13.35
N ALA A 39 27.68 -3.58 12.19
CA ALA A 39 28.66 -2.63 11.69
C ALA A 39 28.05 -1.23 11.46
N ASP A 40 28.85 -0.20 11.74
CA ASP A 40 28.49 1.20 11.49
C ASP A 40 28.23 1.43 10.00
N HIS A 41 27.20 2.21 9.68
CA HIS A 41 26.74 2.49 8.31
C HIS A 41 26.48 1.22 7.45
N SER A 42 26.20 0.08 8.09
CA SER A 42 25.82 -1.17 7.41
C SER A 42 24.69 -0.98 6.40
N TRP A 43 23.77 -0.05 6.66
CA TRP A 43 22.68 0.29 5.74
C TRP A 43 23.17 0.72 4.35
N ARG A 44 24.24 1.55 4.24
CA ARG A 44 24.76 2.04 2.95
C ARG A 44 25.23 0.89 2.08
N PHE A 45 25.96 -0.01 2.70
CA PHE A 45 26.48 -1.21 2.06
C PHE A 45 25.33 -2.15 1.64
N VAL A 46 24.34 -2.35 2.51
CA VAL A 46 23.18 -3.20 2.22
C VAL A 46 22.36 -2.65 1.05
N CYS A 47 22.24 -1.32 0.94
CA CYS A 47 21.61 -0.68 -0.22
C CYS A 47 22.36 -0.98 -1.53
N GLN A 48 23.70 -0.92 -1.51
CA GLN A 48 24.52 -1.28 -2.68
C GLN A 48 24.38 -2.75 -3.06
N LEU A 49 24.43 -3.66 -2.07
CA LEU A 49 24.24 -5.10 -2.30
C LEU A 49 22.85 -5.39 -2.90
N PHE A 50 21.81 -4.73 -2.39
CA PHE A 50 20.43 -4.87 -2.88
C PHE A 50 20.28 -4.49 -4.36
N ILE A 51 20.94 -3.42 -4.80
CA ILE A 51 20.90 -2.95 -6.20
C ILE A 51 21.64 -3.94 -7.12
N ASN A 52 22.79 -4.44 -6.68
CA ASN A 52 23.70 -5.20 -7.53
C ASN A 52 23.39 -6.70 -7.60
N THR A 53 22.75 -7.27 -6.58
CA THR A 53 22.49 -8.72 -6.54
C THR A 53 21.38 -9.14 -7.52
N PRO A 54 21.56 -10.24 -8.26
CA PRO A 54 20.49 -10.84 -9.06
C PRO A 54 19.53 -11.71 -8.24
N HIS A 55 19.90 -12.08 -7.00
CA HIS A 55 19.21 -13.08 -6.18
C HIS A 55 18.11 -12.45 -5.31
N ASP A 56 16.89 -12.99 -5.37
CA ASP A 56 15.76 -12.44 -4.62
C ASP A 56 15.86 -12.72 -3.11
N GLU A 57 16.50 -13.81 -2.72
CA GLU A 57 16.80 -14.17 -1.33
C GLU A 57 17.71 -13.14 -0.67
N VAL A 58 18.71 -12.68 -1.42
CA VAL A 58 19.66 -11.64 -1.00
C VAL A 58 18.96 -10.30 -0.93
N LYS A 59 18.13 -9.96 -1.92
CA LYS A 59 17.29 -8.75 -1.88
C LYS A 59 16.39 -8.72 -0.65
N PHE A 60 15.73 -9.83 -0.35
CA PHE A 60 14.86 -9.93 0.81
C PHE A 60 15.63 -9.77 2.12
N TRP A 61 16.78 -10.42 2.24
CA TRP A 61 17.66 -10.24 3.40
C TRP A 61 18.10 -8.78 3.56
N CYS A 62 18.52 -8.12 2.47
CA CYS A 62 18.87 -6.70 2.50
C CYS A 62 17.72 -5.84 3.05
N LEU A 63 16.51 -6.03 2.52
CA LEU A 63 15.34 -5.29 2.99
C LEU A 63 14.99 -5.59 4.45
N GLN A 64 15.23 -6.79 4.96
CA GLN A 64 15.06 -7.11 6.39
C GLN A 64 16.04 -6.30 7.25
N VAL A 65 17.30 -6.22 6.85
CA VAL A 65 18.31 -5.43 7.57
C VAL A 65 17.95 -3.94 7.56
N LEU A 66 17.56 -3.40 6.39
CA LEU A 66 17.13 -2.01 6.27
C LEU A 66 15.89 -1.73 7.13
N LEU A 67 14.94 -2.67 7.19
CA LEU A 67 13.77 -2.57 8.06
C LEU A 67 14.14 -2.53 9.55
N GLU A 68 15.09 -3.36 9.98
CA GLU A 68 15.59 -3.34 11.35
C GLU A 68 16.24 -1.98 11.68
N VAL A 69 17.01 -1.41 10.74
CA VAL A 69 17.59 -0.08 10.87
C VAL A 69 16.50 0.98 11.05
N VAL A 70 15.49 1.03 10.18
CA VAL A 70 14.44 2.08 10.27
C VAL A 70 13.49 1.89 11.46
N LYS A 71 13.36 0.67 12.00
CA LYS A 71 12.51 0.41 13.18
C LYS A 71 13.22 0.71 14.50
N HIS A 72 14.53 0.50 14.58
CA HIS A 72 15.23 0.53 15.87
C HIS A 72 16.36 1.56 15.96
N ARG A 73 16.94 1.97 14.82
CA ARG A 73 18.13 2.82 14.75
C ARG A 73 17.92 4.07 13.90
N TYR A 74 16.70 4.37 13.46
CA TYR A 74 16.45 5.49 12.56
C TYR A 74 16.88 6.83 13.15
N ALA A 75 16.57 7.06 14.44
CA ALA A 75 16.98 8.27 15.16
C ALA A 75 18.51 8.42 15.36
N GLN A 76 19.28 7.37 15.10
CA GLN A 76 20.75 7.39 15.17
C GLN A 76 21.39 7.75 13.83
N LEU A 77 20.62 7.77 12.74
CA LEU A 77 21.12 8.16 11.43
C LEU A 77 21.40 9.67 11.40
N SER A 78 22.52 10.05 10.79
CA SER A 78 22.83 11.46 10.54
C SER A 78 21.83 12.05 9.52
N PRO A 79 21.65 13.39 9.47
CA PRO A 79 20.81 14.02 8.46
C PRO A 79 21.26 13.72 7.01
N ASP A 80 22.58 13.55 6.80
CA ASP A 80 23.13 13.12 5.50
C ASP A 80 22.73 11.67 5.18
N ASP A 81 22.78 10.79 6.19
CA ASP A 81 22.35 9.40 6.05
C ASP A 81 20.86 9.29 5.69
N THR A 82 19.98 10.08 6.32
CA THR A 82 18.55 10.03 6.01
C THR A 82 18.23 10.57 4.61
N VAL A 83 18.93 11.62 4.15
CA VAL A 83 18.83 12.10 2.75
C VAL A 83 19.21 11.00 1.77
N GLN A 84 20.39 10.39 1.94
CA GLN A 84 20.85 9.32 1.06
C GLN A 84 19.94 8.08 1.11
N PHE A 85 19.36 7.77 2.27
CA PHE A 85 18.41 6.68 2.41
C PHE A 85 17.12 6.93 1.60
N ARG A 86 16.58 8.16 1.66
CA ARG A 86 15.42 8.57 0.85
C ARG A 86 15.74 8.51 -0.63
N GLU A 87 16.90 9.02 -1.03
CA GLU A 87 17.37 8.96 -2.41
C GLU A 87 17.46 7.52 -2.92
N PHE A 88 18.00 6.60 -2.12
CA PHE A 88 18.03 5.17 -2.44
C PHE A 88 16.62 4.61 -2.68
N LEU A 89 15.68 4.87 -1.77
CA LEU A 89 14.30 4.36 -1.89
C LEU A 89 13.63 4.87 -3.16
N VAL A 90 13.68 6.19 -3.39
CA VAL A 90 13.03 6.83 -4.55
C VAL A 90 13.69 6.36 -5.84
N THR A 91 15.02 6.36 -5.91
CA THR A 91 15.78 5.94 -7.10
C THR A 91 15.50 4.48 -7.44
N TRP A 92 15.38 3.60 -6.45
CA TRP A 92 15.04 2.22 -6.71
C TRP A 92 13.61 2.08 -7.24
N LEU A 93 12.64 2.74 -6.61
CA LEU A 93 11.22 2.66 -6.97
C LEU A 93 10.94 3.25 -8.35
N VAL A 94 11.51 4.42 -8.65
CA VAL A 94 11.21 5.22 -9.85
C VAL A 94 12.07 4.81 -11.05
N GLU A 95 13.30 4.35 -10.82
CA GLU A 95 14.24 4.07 -11.91
C GLU A 95 14.55 2.58 -12.04
N HIS A 96 15.01 1.93 -10.96
CA HIS A 96 15.54 0.56 -11.06
C HIS A 96 14.43 -0.49 -11.24
N ASN A 97 13.35 -0.40 -10.46
CA ASN A 97 12.25 -1.36 -10.53
C ASN A 97 11.55 -1.33 -11.90
N PRO A 98 11.20 -0.16 -12.49
CA PRO A 98 10.60 -0.11 -13.82
C PRO A 98 11.57 -0.50 -14.96
N ALA A 99 12.88 -0.26 -14.80
CA ALA A 99 13.88 -0.61 -15.81
C ALA A 99 14.34 -2.07 -15.75
N CYS A 100 13.97 -2.83 -14.71
CA CYS A 100 14.45 -4.20 -14.54
C CYS A 100 13.85 -5.14 -15.60
N PRO A 101 14.67 -5.90 -16.35
CA PRO A 101 14.15 -6.84 -17.35
C PRO A 101 13.29 -7.96 -16.76
N ARG A 102 13.57 -8.34 -15.52
CA ARG A 102 12.78 -9.30 -14.76
C ARG A 102 11.95 -8.55 -13.71
N PRO A 103 10.60 -8.65 -13.75
CA PRO A 103 9.77 -8.07 -12.70
C PRO A 103 10.22 -8.57 -11.32
N ALA A 104 10.32 -7.64 -10.36
CA ALA A 104 10.61 -8.00 -8.99
C ALA A 104 9.51 -8.92 -8.45
N VAL A 105 9.92 -9.94 -7.70
CA VAL A 105 8.98 -10.89 -7.08
C VAL A 105 8.13 -10.20 -6.00
N PRO A 106 6.86 -10.62 -5.79
CA PRO A 106 5.92 -9.90 -4.91
C PRO A 106 6.42 -9.68 -3.49
N PHE A 107 7.18 -10.62 -2.90
CA PHE A 107 7.69 -10.47 -1.55
C PHE A 107 8.76 -9.37 -1.44
N VAL A 108 9.56 -9.12 -2.48
CA VAL A 108 10.52 -8.00 -2.50
C VAL A 108 9.77 -6.67 -2.59
N LEU A 109 8.76 -6.57 -3.47
CA LEU A 109 7.94 -5.38 -3.63
C LEU A 109 7.18 -5.02 -2.34
N ASN A 110 6.54 -6.00 -1.70
CA ASN A 110 5.85 -5.80 -0.43
C ASN A 110 6.80 -5.34 0.68
N LYS A 111 8.00 -5.93 0.72
CA LYS A 111 8.99 -5.58 1.74
C LYS A 111 9.59 -4.20 1.51
N MET A 112 9.79 -3.80 0.26
CA MET A 112 10.17 -2.43 -0.10
C MET A 112 9.05 -1.44 0.24
N ALA A 113 7.80 -1.78 -0.05
CA ALA A 113 6.65 -0.95 0.31
C ALA A 113 6.53 -0.74 1.83
N GLN A 114 6.71 -1.80 2.61
CA GLN A 114 6.79 -1.75 4.08
C GLN A 114 7.91 -0.82 4.54
N LEU A 115 9.11 -0.97 3.98
CA LEU A 115 10.26 -0.12 4.30
C LEU A 115 9.96 1.36 4.03
N TYR A 116 9.39 1.65 2.85
CA TYR A 116 9.00 2.99 2.46
C TYR A 116 7.97 3.59 3.41
N ALA A 117 6.91 2.85 3.74
CA ALA A 117 5.85 3.28 4.64
C ALA A 117 6.37 3.62 6.04
N ILE A 118 7.32 2.86 6.58
CA ILE A 118 7.92 3.14 7.89
C ILE A 118 8.75 4.42 7.84
N VAL A 119 9.52 4.65 6.77
CA VAL A 119 10.28 5.91 6.62
C VAL A 119 9.33 7.11 6.51
N VAL A 120 8.24 6.99 5.74
CA VAL A 120 7.16 8.00 5.71
C VAL A 120 6.60 8.24 7.12
N GLY A 121 6.35 7.17 7.89
CA GLY A 121 5.91 7.27 9.28
C GLY A 121 6.89 8.05 10.16
N ASN A 122 8.19 8.02 9.89
CA ASN A 122 9.18 8.80 10.63
C ASN A 122 9.23 10.27 10.17
N GLU A 123 9.20 10.54 8.86
CA GLU A 123 9.61 11.84 8.29
C GLU A 123 8.51 12.64 7.59
N TYR A 124 7.29 12.13 7.47
CA TYR A 124 6.22 12.82 6.74
C TYR A 124 5.27 13.56 7.70
N PRO A 125 4.90 14.83 7.46
CA PRO A 125 5.18 15.62 6.27
C PRO A 125 6.52 16.38 6.29
N GLU A 126 7.18 16.53 7.44
CA GLU A 126 8.49 17.17 7.54
C GLU A 126 9.47 16.26 8.30
N PRO A 127 10.72 16.11 7.83
CA PRO A 127 11.39 16.86 6.75
C PRO A 127 11.22 16.28 5.33
N TRP A 128 10.29 15.35 5.09
CA TRP A 128 10.11 14.70 3.78
C TRP A 128 8.72 14.90 3.18
N ASP A 129 8.39 16.13 2.81
CA ASP A 129 7.09 16.53 2.25
C ASP A 129 6.81 15.90 0.87
N GLY A 130 7.86 15.73 0.07
CA GLY A 130 7.79 15.16 -1.28
C GLY A 130 7.60 13.64 -1.35
N ALA A 131 7.51 12.92 -0.22
CA ALA A 131 7.53 11.45 -0.19
C ALA A 131 6.46 10.83 -1.10
N ILE A 132 5.20 11.27 -1.01
CA ILE A 132 4.13 10.69 -1.83
C ILE A 132 4.08 11.32 -3.23
N THR A 133 4.34 12.62 -3.33
CA THR A 133 4.20 13.37 -4.59
C THR A 133 5.25 12.98 -5.63
N VAL A 134 6.46 12.59 -5.21
CA VAL A 134 7.49 12.09 -6.14
C VAL A 134 7.07 10.79 -6.83
N LEU A 135 6.38 9.90 -6.11
CA LEU A 135 5.83 8.66 -6.68
C LEU A 135 4.66 8.94 -7.61
N LEU A 136 3.74 9.81 -7.19
CA LEU A 136 2.60 10.26 -8.00
C LEU A 136 3.05 10.85 -9.34
N ALA A 137 4.03 11.76 -9.31
CA ALA A 137 4.58 12.39 -10.52
C ALA A 137 5.23 11.37 -11.47
N SER A 138 5.66 10.23 -10.94
CA SER A 138 6.40 9.21 -11.68
C SER A 138 5.52 8.09 -12.25
N LEU A 139 4.23 7.99 -11.88
CA LEU A 139 3.34 6.87 -12.26
C LEU A 139 3.26 6.61 -13.78
N HIS A 140 3.53 7.62 -14.61
CA HIS A 140 3.60 7.51 -16.07
C HIS A 140 4.69 6.54 -16.57
N ARG A 141 5.65 6.16 -15.71
CA ARG A 141 6.74 5.21 -16.03
C ARG A 141 6.27 3.76 -16.22
N GLY A 142 5.01 3.46 -15.90
CA GLY A 142 4.36 2.22 -16.31
C GLY A 142 3.84 1.35 -15.15
N PRO A 143 3.33 0.15 -15.48
CA PRO A 143 2.55 -0.68 -14.55
C PRO A 143 3.35 -1.17 -13.33
N ALA A 144 4.67 -1.35 -13.46
CA ALA A 144 5.52 -1.77 -12.35
C ALA A 144 5.54 -0.73 -11.23
N LEU A 145 5.59 0.56 -11.56
CA LEU A 145 5.56 1.63 -10.56
C LEU A 145 4.15 1.82 -9.99
N VAL A 146 3.11 1.68 -10.82
CA VAL A 146 1.71 1.69 -10.35
C VAL A 146 1.47 0.58 -9.32
N ASP A 147 1.94 -0.64 -9.59
CA ASP A 147 1.86 -1.76 -8.65
C ASP A 147 2.52 -1.42 -7.32
N THR A 148 3.75 -0.92 -7.36
CA THR A 148 4.49 -0.62 -6.13
C THR A 148 3.92 0.58 -5.39
N PHE A 149 3.38 1.58 -6.10
CA PHE A 149 2.70 2.71 -5.49
C PHE A 149 1.46 2.27 -4.69
N LEU A 150 0.62 1.40 -5.26
CA LEU A 150 -0.54 0.85 -4.54
C LEU A 150 -0.11 0.03 -3.32
N ARG A 151 0.94 -0.80 -3.44
CA ARG A 151 1.52 -1.53 -2.30
C ARG A 151 2.05 -0.59 -1.21
N ILE A 152 2.63 0.56 -1.57
CA ILE A 152 3.11 1.56 -0.62
C ILE A 152 1.94 2.18 0.14
N LEU A 153 0.83 2.50 -0.55
CA LEU A 153 -0.38 2.98 0.10
C LEU A 153 -0.96 1.93 1.05
N ASP A 154 -1.05 0.67 0.62
CA ASP A 154 -1.51 -0.43 1.48
C ASP A 154 -0.59 -0.62 2.70
N ALA A 155 0.74 -0.56 2.50
CA ALA A 155 1.71 -0.66 3.59
C ALA A 155 1.66 0.55 4.54
N LEU A 156 1.33 1.74 4.03
CA LEU A 156 1.11 2.93 4.87
C LEU A 156 -0.16 2.78 5.70
N ASP A 157 -1.19 2.14 5.14
CA ASP A 157 -2.37 1.75 5.90
C ASP A 157 -2.02 0.81 7.06
N ASP A 158 -1.34 -0.29 6.74
CA ASP A 158 -0.99 -1.36 7.68
C ASP A 158 0.00 -0.91 8.78
N GLU A 159 1.02 -0.10 8.44
CA GLU A 159 2.09 0.28 9.40
C GLU A 159 1.83 1.61 10.12
N VAL A 160 1.01 2.53 9.58
CA VAL A 160 0.94 3.92 10.07
C VAL A 160 -0.50 4.41 10.31
N ILE A 161 -1.42 4.18 9.37
CA ILE A 161 -2.73 4.84 9.37
C ILE A 161 -3.78 4.05 10.18
N SER A 162 -3.80 2.72 10.12
CA SER A 162 -4.94 1.95 10.64
C SER A 162 -5.11 2.04 12.17
N LEU A 163 -6.34 2.38 12.58
CA LEU A 163 -6.75 2.71 13.96
C LEU A 163 -6.71 1.52 14.92
N GLU A 164 -6.75 0.29 14.41
CA GLU A 164 -6.73 -0.93 15.23
C GLU A 164 -5.31 -1.30 15.73
N PHE A 165 -4.28 -0.65 15.19
CA PHE A 165 -2.88 -0.95 15.48
C PHE A 165 -2.18 0.07 16.38
N HIS A 166 -2.85 1.15 16.79
CA HIS A 166 -2.25 2.14 17.71
C HIS A 166 -2.16 1.60 19.14
N ARG A 167 -1.14 0.78 19.38
CA ARG A 167 -0.84 0.18 20.68
C ARG A 167 -0.34 1.21 21.71
N THR A 168 0.10 2.38 21.25
CA THR A 168 0.66 3.45 22.10
C THR A 168 0.20 4.85 21.66
N THR A 169 0.21 5.81 22.58
CA THR A 169 -0.10 7.23 22.30
C THR A 169 0.81 7.81 21.20
N GLU A 170 2.08 7.43 21.18
CA GLU A 170 3.04 7.84 20.16
C GLU A 170 2.64 7.38 18.76
N SER A 171 2.26 6.10 18.61
CA SER A 171 1.80 5.57 17.32
C SER A 171 0.54 6.27 16.81
N GLY A 172 -0.38 6.64 17.72
CA GLY A 172 -1.57 7.43 17.38
C GLY A 172 -1.22 8.86 16.90
N ALA A 173 -0.24 9.51 17.54
CA ALA A 173 0.23 10.83 17.14
C ALA A 173 0.90 10.81 15.76
N VAL A 174 1.70 9.78 15.47
CA VAL A 174 2.28 9.57 14.13
C VAL A 174 1.18 9.39 13.08
N SER A 175 0.19 8.56 13.35
CA SER A 175 -0.94 8.33 12.44
C SER A 175 -1.70 9.62 12.12
N MET A 176 -2.01 10.40 13.16
CA MET A 176 -2.74 11.67 13.00
C MET A 176 -1.92 12.65 12.16
N ARG A 177 -0.64 12.85 12.50
CA ARG A 177 0.27 13.70 11.73
C ARG A 177 0.34 13.30 10.26
N VAL A 178 0.51 12.00 9.96
CA VAL A 178 0.62 11.52 8.58
C VAL A 178 -0.70 11.71 7.84
N LYS A 179 -1.85 11.36 8.44
CA LYS A 179 -3.18 11.59 7.83
C LYS A 179 -3.41 13.06 7.52
N ASP A 180 -3.05 13.96 8.43
CA ASP A 180 -3.25 15.40 8.25
C ASP A 180 -2.30 15.97 7.18
N GLY A 181 -1.04 15.51 7.13
CA GLY A 181 -0.12 15.82 6.04
C GLY A 181 -0.68 15.37 4.68
N LEU A 182 -1.17 14.14 4.59
CA LEU A 182 -1.72 13.58 3.35
C LEU A 182 -2.94 14.39 2.88
N ARG A 183 -3.85 14.76 3.80
CA ARG A 183 -5.02 15.61 3.52
C ARG A 183 -4.61 16.98 2.99
N ALA A 184 -3.61 17.60 3.62
CA ALA A 184 -3.19 18.94 3.28
C ALA A 184 -2.41 19.00 1.96
N GLN A 185 -1.62 17.98 1.63
CA GLN A 185 -0.61 18.09 0.57
C GLN A 185 -0.94 17.32 -0.71
N CYS A 186 -1.48 16.10 -0.63
CA CYS A 186 -1.47 15.21 -1.81
C CYS A 186 -2.70 14.32 -2.01
N LEU A 187 -3.61 14.20 -1.03
CA LEU A 187 -4.77 13.30 -1.16
C LEU A 187 -5.64 13.55 -2.40
N PRO A 188 -5.97 14.79 -2.80
CA PRO A 188 -6.70 15.02 -4.05
C PRO A 188 -5.99 14.42 -5.27
N ALA A 189 -4.66 14.57 -5.36
CA ALA A 189 -3.86 13.99 -6.43
C ALA A 189 -3.78 12.46 -6.35
N VAL A 190 -3.79 11.88 -5.15
CA VAL A 190 -3.92 10.42 -4.95
C VAL A 190 -5.26 9.91 -5.50
N VAL A 191 -6.37 10.62 -5.24
CA VAL A 191 -7.69 10.24 -5.77
C VAL A 191 -7.75 10.36 -7.28
N ASP A 192 -7.17 11.41 -7.86
CA ASP A 192 -7.07 11.56 -9.32
C ASP A 192 -6.20 10.45 -9.93
N ALA A 193 -5.13 10.03 -9.26
CA ALA A 193 -4.32 8.89 -9.67
C ALA A 193 -5.10 7.58 -9.61
N TRP A 194 -5.93 7.33 -8.59
CA TRP A 194 -6.82 6.17 -8.56
C TRP A 194 -7.77 6.15 -9.75
N ALA A 195 -8.41 7.28 -10.07
CA ALA A 195 -9.28 7.38 -11.24
C ALA A 195 -8.53 7.07 -12.55
N ALA A 196 -7.31 7.60 -12.71
CA ALA A 196 -6.47 7.31 -13.86
C ALA A 196 -6.07 5.82 -13.94
N ILE A 197 -5.75 5.20 -12.81
CA ILE A 197 -5.39 3.77 -12.74
C ILE A 197 -6.60 2.89 -13.09
N LEU A 198 -7.78 3.17 -12.53
CA LEU A 198 -9.01 2.41 -12.82
C LEU A 198 -9.39 2.51 -14.31
N ASN A 199 -9.24 3.68 -14.92
CA ASN A 199 -9.52 3.87 -16.34
C ASN A 199 -8.46 3.19 -17.23
N GLY A 200 -7.17 3.26 -16.86
CA GLY A 200 -6.07 2.73 -17.67
C GLY A 200 -5.84 1.22 -17.54
N TYR A 201 -6.22 0.61 -16.41
CA TYR A 201 -5.89 -0.78 -16.09
C TYR A 201 -7.11 -1.68 -15.84
N SER A 202 -8.31 -1.24 -16.22
CA SER A 202 -9.52 -2.07 -16.28
C SER A 202 -9.54 -2.95 -17.55
N GLY A 203 -8.40 -3.46 -18.01
CA GLY A 203 -8.33 -4.46 -19.08
C GLY A 203 -8.76 -5.86 -18.63
N PRO A 204 -8.57 -6.89 -19.48
CA PRO A 204 -9.03 -8.28 -19.24
C PRO A 204 -8.47 -8.94 -17.97
N GLU A 205 -7.27 -8.57 -17.52
CA GLU A 205 -6.67 -9.14 -16.31
C GLU A 205 -6.95 -8.33 -15.04
N GLY A 206 -7.43 -7.09 -15.17
CA GLY A 206 -7.95 -6.24 -14.07
C GLY A 206 -7.06 -6.03 -12.85
N ARG A 207 -5.86 -6.60 -12.77
CA ARG A 207 -5.10 -6.80 -11.53
C ARG A 207 -4.77 -5.49 -10.80
N LEU A 208 -4.32 -4.49 -11.55
CA LEU A 208 -4.02 -3.17 -10.98
C LEU A 208 -5.30 -2.39 -10.64
N ALA A 209 -6.38 -2.56 -11.39
CA ALA A 209 -7.67 -1.97 -11.04
C ALA A 209 -8.22 -2.59 -9.74
N LYS A 210 -8.11 -3.92 -9.60
CA LYS A 210 -8.47 -4.67 -8.39
C LYS A 210 -7.69 -4.21 -7.17
N ALA A 211 -6.36 -4.12 -7.30
CA ALA A 211 -5.49 -3.57 -6.26
C ALA A 211 -5.86 -2.12 -5.92
N CYS A 212 -6.14 -1.29 -6.92
CA CYS A 212 -6.54 0.10 -6.71
C CYS A 212 -7.85 0.22 -5.94
N LEU A 213 -8.88 -0.58 -6.27
CA LEU A 213 -10.14 -0.61 -5.52
C LEU A 213 -9.92 -1.09 -4.08
N SER A 214 -9.06 -2.10 -3.88
CA SER A 214 -8.70 -2.57 -2.54
C SER A 214 -8.02 -1.49 -1.70
N THR A 215 -7.07 -0.76 -2.28
CA THR A 215 -6.40 0.38 -1.64
C THR A 215 -7.39 1.50 -1.34
N MET A 216 -8.26 1.84 -2.29
CA MET A 216 -9.28 2.87 -2.09
C MET A 216 -10.19 2.56 -0.90
N ALA A 217 -10.68 1.33 -0.78
CA ALA A 217 -11.51 0.90 0.33
C ALA A 217 -10.87 1.17 1.71
N ARG A 218 -9.55 1.02 1.84
CA ARG A 218 -8.82 1.32 3.09
C ARG A 218 -8.77 2.82 3.42
N TYR A 219 -8.80 3.68 2.40
CA TYR A 219 -8.64 5.12 2.56
C TYR A 219 -9.98 5.86 2.70
N ILE A 220 -11.03 5.41 2.02
CA ILE A 220 -12.39 6.00 2.08
C ILE A 220 -12.85 6.30 3.51
N PRO A 221 -12.65 5.43 4.53
CA PRO A 221 -13.09 5.67 5.90
C PRO A 221 -12.60 6.96 6.54
N TRP A 222 -11.43 7.49 6.15
CA TRP A 222 -10.81 8.63 6.83
C TRP A 222 -10.54 9.85 5.94
N ILE A 223 -10.63 9.75 4.61
CA ILE A 223 -10.49 10.90 3.69
C ILE A 223 -11.76 11.76 3.63
N ASP A 224 -11.71 12.94 3.01
CA ASP A 224 -12.91 13.69 2.70
C ASP A 224 -13.76 12.95 1.66
N ILE A 225 -15.02 12.68 2.00
CA ILE A 225 -15.95 11.94 1.15
C ILE A 225 -16.22 12.69 -0.17
N ALA A 226 -16.14 14.02 -0.18
CA ALA A 226 -16.34 14.81 -1.38
C ALA A 226 -15.34 14.47 -2.50
N LEU A 227 -14.17 13.93 -2.16
CA LEU A 227 -13.17 13.52 -3.14
C LEU A 227 -13.63 12.31 -3.97
N VAL A 228 -14.38 11.39 -3.37
CA VAL A 228 -14.81 10.12 -3.99
C VAL A 228 -16.31 10.08 -4.32
N LEU A 229 -17.09 11.09 -3.90
CA LEU A 229 -18.53 11.20 -4.22
C LEU A 229 -18.80 11.85 -5.58
N LYS A 230 -17.76 12.19 -6.35
CA LYS A 230 -17.92 12.74 -7.72
C LYS A 230 -18.71 11.75 -8.57
N GLU A 231 -19.66 12.24 -9.36
CA GLU A 231 -20.56 11.39 -10.16
C GLU A 231 -19.82 10.39 -11.04
N SER A 232 -18.74 10.82 -11.71
CA SER A 232 -17.89 9.95 -12.53
C SER A 232 -17.29 8.76 -11.77
N PHE A 233 -16.98 8.97 -10.48
CA PHE A 233 -16.40 7.95 -9.61
C PHE A 233 -17.45 6.93 -9.19
N VAL A 234 -18.63 7.41 -8.78
CA VAL A 234 -19.77 6.55 -8.40
C VAL A 234 -20.23 5.71 -9.60
N VAL A 235 -20.41 6.33 -10.77
CA VAL A 235 -20.77 5.61 -12.01
C VAL A 235 -19.72 4.55 -12.36
N GLY A 236 -18.43 4.88 -12.22
CA GLY A 236 -17.34 3.92 -12.42
C GLY A 236 -17.44 2.70 -11.49
N LEU A 237 -17.67 2.92 -10.19
CA LEU A 237 -17.84 1.84 -9.20
C LEU A 237 -19.01 0.92 -9.55
N TYR A 238 -20.16 1.47 -9.96
CA TYR A 238 -21.29 0.67 -10.43
C TYR A 238 -20.99 -0.10 -11.72
N GLY A 239 -20.18 0.47 -12.62
CA GLY A 239 -19.66 -0.26 -13.79
C GLY A 239 -18.80 -1.45 -13.39
N PHE A 240 -17.94 -1.28 -12.38
CA PHE A 240 -17.10 -2.37 -11.87
C PHE A 240 -17.90 -3.46 -11.14
N LEU A 241 -19.08 -3.16 -10.57
CA LEU A 241 -19.97 -4.20 -10.03
C LEU A 241 -20.42 -5.22 -11.09
N GLN A 242 -20.49 -4.84 -12.36
CA GLN A 242 -20.87 -5.73 -13.47
C GLN A 242 -19.74 -6.67 -13.87
N ARG A 243 -18.50 -6.40 -13.44
CA ARG A 243 -17.32 -7.20 -13.74
C ARG A 243 -17.01 -8.22 -12.65
N ALA A 244 -17.03 -9.51 -12.99
CA ALA A 244 -16.86 -10.59 -12.01
C ALA A 244 -15.52 -10.52 -11.25
N ASP A 245 -14.47 -10.01 -11.89
CA ASP A 245 -13.12 -9.90 -11.33
C ASP A 245 -12.90 -8.69 -10.41
N LEU A 246 -13.78 -7.68 -10.48
CA LEU A 246 -13.68 -6.40 -9.73
C LEU A 246 -14.88 -6.11 -8.83
N ALA A 247 -15.97 -6.88 -8.96
CA ALA A 247 -17.23 -6.61 -8.27
C ALA A 247 -17.10 -6.64 -6.75
N GLU A 248 -16.23 -7.50 -6.23
CA GLU A 248 -16.00 -7.64 -4.79
C GLU A 248 -15.44 -6.33 -4.21
N GLU A 249 -14.31 -5.85 -4.75
CA GLU A 249 -13.65 -4.64 -4.27
C GLU A 249 -14.48 -3.38 -4.55
N ALA A 250 -15.21 -3.35 -5.67
CA ALA A 250 -16.12 -2.24 -5.97
C ALA A 250 -17.29 -2.18 -4.96
N ALA A 251 -17.86 -3.32 -4.59
CA ALA A 251 -18.90 -3.39 -3.56
C ALA A 251 -18.37 -2.93 -2.19
N VAL A 252 -17.14 -3.32 -1.84
CA VAL A 252 -16.49 -2.86 -0.60
C VAL A 252 -16.29 -1.34 -0.63
N CYS A 253 -15.77 -0.75 -1.72
CA CYS A 253 -15.64 0.70 -1.86
C CYS A 253 -16.98 1.43 -1.64
N LEU A 254 -18.06 0.97 -2.29
CA LEU A 254 -19.39 1.54 -2.10
C LEU A 254 -19.89 1.39 -0.66
N ALA A 255 -19.55 0.28 0.01
CA ALA A 255 -19.95 0.04 1.40
C ALA A 255 -19.22 1.03 2.33
N GLU A 256 -17.92 1.23 2.15
CA GLU A 256 -17.14 2.21 2.93
C GLU A 256 -17.62 3.65 2.71
N MET A 257 -18.07 3.99 1.49
CA MET A 257 -18.72 5.28 1.23
C MET A 257 -20.06 5.36 1.96
N ALA A 258 -20.85 4.29 1.93
CA ALA A 258 -22.16 4.22 2.56
C ALA A 258 -22.08 4.23 4.10
N THR A 259 -21.04 3.68 4.73
CA THR A 259 -20.85 3.63 6.20
C THR A 259 -20.09 4.84 6.76
N LYS A 260 -19.67 5.78 5.90
CA LYS A 260 -18.97 7.01 6.30
C LYS A 260 -19.70 7.76 7.41
N ARG A 261 -19.06 7.94 8.58
CA ARG A 261 -19.68 8.61 9.73
C ARG A 261 -19.96 10.09 9.43
N MET A 262 -21.21 10.50 9.56
CA MET A 262 -21.68 11.89 9.45
C MET A 262 -23.07 12.05 10.08
N ASP A 263 -23.52 13.29 10.26
CA ASP A 263 -24.84 13.59 10.81
C ASP A 263 -25.99 13.08 9.92
N ALA A 264 -27.14 12.80 10.52
CA ALA A 264 -28.25 12.11 9.86
C ALA A 264 -28.76 12.84 8.59
N ARG A 265 -28.91 14.17 8.63
CA ARG A 265 -29.37 14.96 7.48
C ARG A 265 -28.45 14.88 6.26
N PRO A 266 -27.15 15.23 6.37
CA PRO A 266 -26.23 15.09 5.23
C PRO A 266 -26.05 13.64 4.80
N LYS A 267 -26.16 12.68 5.73
CA LYS A 267 -26.09 11.24 5.41
C LYS A 267 -27.19 10.79 4.47
N VAL A 268 -28.44 11.21 4.70
CA VAL A 268 -29.56 10.90 3.79
C VAL A 268 -29.31 11.46 2.40
N GLY A 269 -28.80 12.70 2.29
CA GLY A 269 -28.42 13.28 1.00
C GLY A 269 -27.32 12.49 0.29
N LEU A 270 -26.26 12.09 1.01
CA LEU A 270 -25.19 11.24 0.48
C LEU A 270 -25.74 9.91 -0.03
N LEU A 271 -26.53 9.20 0.79
CA LEU A 271 -27.07 7.89 0.43
C LEU A 271 -28.03 8.01 -0.76
N SER A 272 -28.79 9.09 -0.86
CA SER A 272 -29.68 9.32 -2.01
C SER A 272 -28.91 9.51 -3.32
N GLY A 273 -27.71 10.10 -3.28
CA GLY A 273 -26.84 10.23 -4.46
C GLY A 273 -25.99 8.99 -4.75
N LEU A 274 -25.65 8.21 -3.72
CA LEU A 274 -24.80 7.02 -3.83
C LEU A 274 -25.59 5.78 -4.28
N VAL A 275 -26.83 5.63 -3.81
CA VAL A 275 -27.62 4.40 -3.97
C VAL A 275 -28.36 4.41 -5.30
N ASN A 276 -28.00 3.49 -6.19
CA ASN A 276 -28.78 3.17 -7.38
C ASN A 276 -29.45 1.80 -7.18
N ALA A 277 -30.69 1.81 -6.67
CA ALA A 277 -31.41 0.60 -6.30
C ALA A 277 -31.64 -0.35 -7.47
N GLU A 278 -31.85 0.18 -8.69
CA GLU A 278 -32.04 -0.63 -9.90
C GLU A 278 -30.75 -1.38 -10.25
N LEU A 279 -29.61 -0.68 -10.28
CA LEU A 279 -28.32 -1.30 -10.57
C LEU A 279 -27.90 -2.27 -9.46
N LEU A 280 -28.12 -1.95 -8.19
CA LEU A 280 -27.84 -2.90 -7.10
C LEU A 280 -28.66 -4.18 -7.25
N SER A 281 -29.97 -4.06 -7.50
CA SER A 281 -30.86 -5.20 -7.67
C SER A 281 -30.47 -6.04 -8.90
N ALA A 282 -30.12 -5.39 -10.01
CA ALA A 282 -29.65 -6.07 -11.21
C ALA A 282 -28.34 -6.83 -10.98
N ASN A 283 -27.38 -6.22 -10.28
CA ASN A 283 -26.11 -6.87 -9.95
C ASN A 283 -26.29 -8.05 -8.98
N VAL A 284 -27.18 -7.94 -7.98
CA VAL A 284 -27.49 -9.07 -7.07
C VAL A 284 -28.04 -10.26 -7.87
N ARG A 285 -29.06 -10.04 -8.70
CA ARG A 285 -29.66 -11.10 -9.54
C ARG A 285 -28.64 -11.73 -10.49
N MET A 286 -27.84 -10.90 -11.17
CA MET A 286 -26.79 -11.36 -12.07
C MET A 286 -25.79 -12.29 -11.36
N ARG A 287 -25.41 -11.96 -10.12
CA ARG A 287 -24.42 -12.75 -9.35
C ARG A 287 -25.02 -14.03 -8.75
N GLU A 288 -26.30 -14.01 -8.38
CA GLU A 288 -27.02 -15.23 -7.99
C GLU A 288 -27.02 -16.27 -9.13
N GLU A 289 -27.17 -15.82 -10.38
CA GLU A 289 -27.19 -16.68 -11.56
C GLU A 289 -25.79 -17.18 -11.99
N GLN A 290 -24.74 -16.36 -11.80
CA GLN A 290 -23.38 -16.64 -12.31
C GLN A 290 -22.49 -17.47 -11.38
N GLY A 291 -22.90 -17.70 -10.12
CA GLY A 291 -22.20 -18.60 -9.19
C GLY A 291 -20.71 -18.28 -8.96
N PRO A 292 -20.41 -17.24 -8.17
CA PRO A 292 -19.46 -17.37 -7.05
C PRO A 292 -19.87 -16.55 -5.80
N ALA A 293 -19.59 -17.08 -4.59
CA ALA A 293 -20.12 -16.55 -3.33
C ALA A 293 -19.53 -15.19 -2.87
N GLY A 294 -18.27 -14.87 -3.20
CA GLY A 294 -17.57 -13.69 -2.64
C GLY A 294 -18.23 -12.35 -2.98
N ALA A 295 -18.42 -12.08 -4.28
CA ALA A 295 -19.07 -10.85 -4.74
C ALA A 295 -20.52 -10.73 -4.25
N LEU A 296 -21.27 -11.83 -4.19
CA LEU A 296 -22.64 -11.83 -3.66
C LEU A 296 -22.67 -11.48 -2.16
N VAL A 297 -21.74 -12.03 -1.37
CA VAL A 297 -21.59 -11.69 0.05
C VAL A 297 -21.28 -10.20 0.20
N LYS A 298 -20.36 -9.64 -0.59
CA LYS A 298 -20.03 -8.20 -0.51
C LYS A 298 -21.16 -7.30 -0.97
N LEU A 299 -21.94 -7.70 -1.97
CA LEU A 299 -23.16 -6.99 -2.35
C LEU A 299 -24.22 -7.03 -1.24
N ALA A 300 -24.39 -8.17 -0.57
CA ALA A 300 -25.30 -8.29 0.57
C ALA A 300 -24.85 -7.43 1.76
N GLU A 301 -23.55 -7.39 2.05
CA GLU A 301 -22.95 -6.50 3.05
C GLU A 301 -23.22 -5.02 2.70
N LEU A 302 -23.02 -4.62 1.43
CA LEU A 302 -23.31 -3.27 0.94
C LEU A 302 -24.78 -2.89 1.15
N VAL A 303 -25.72 -3.73 0.69
CA VAL A 303 -27.16 -3.48 0.85
C VAL A 303 -27.53 -3.39 2.33
N THR A 304 -26.99 -4.29 3.16
CA THR A 304 -27.20 -4.28 4.61
C THR A 304 -26.67 -2.99 5.25
N ALA A 305 -25.48 -2.54 4.86
CA ALA A 305 -24.90 -1.30 5.35
C ALA A 305 -25.76 -0.09 5.00
N ILE A 306 -26.20 0.02 3.74
CA ILE A 306 -27.10 1.10 3.29
C ILE A 306 -28.40 1.09 4.11
N CYS A 307 -29.06 -0.06 4.25
CA CYS A 307 -30.31 -0.18 5.01
C CYS A 307 -30.13 0.21 6.48
N ARG A 308 -29.05 -0.24 7.13
CA ARG A 308 -28.74 0.09 8.53
C ARG A 308 -28.51 1.60 8.70
N GLU A 309 -27.75 2.21 7.81
CA GLU A 309 -27.46 3.64 7.87
C GLU A 309 -28.72 4.49 7.62
N LEU A 310 -29.59 4.11 6.68
CA LEU A 310 -30.88 4.78 6.45
C LEU A 310 -31.81 4.68 7.67
N LEU A 311 -31.89 3.50 8.30
CA LEU A 311 -32.67 3.30 9.51
C LEU A 311 -32.15 4.18 10.66
N ALA A 312 -30.83 4.16 10.89
CA ALA A 312 -30.17 4.96 11.91
C ALA A 312 -30.33 6.48 11.66
N CYS A 313 -30.42 6.92 10.40
CA CYS A 313 -30.74 8.30 10.08
C CYS A 313 -32.18 8.63 10.46
N THR A 314 -33.13 7.75 10.17
CA THR A 314 -34.56 7.97 10.45
C THR A 314 -34.84 8.08 11.95
N GLU A 315 -34.13 7.31 12.78
CA GLU A 315 -34.22 7.41 14.25
C GLU A 315 -33.70 8.75 14.82
N LYS A 316 -32.88 9.49 14.05
CA LYS A 316 -32.21 10.72 14.49
C LYS A 316 -32.74 11.99 13.83
N LEU A 317 -33.68 11.87 12.89
CA LEU A 317 -34.31 12.98 12.16
C LEU A 317 -35.60 13.43 12.82
#